data_AF-A0A968TQE9-F1
#
_entry.id   AF-A0A968TQE9-F1
#
_cell.length_a   1.000
_cell.length_b   1.000
_cell.length_c   1.000
_cell.angle_alpha   90.00
_cell.angle_beta   90.00
_cell.angle_gamma   90.00
#
_symmetry.space_group_name_H-M   'P 1'
#
loop_
_entity.id
_entity.type
_entity.pdbx_description
1 polymer ?
#
loop_
_entity_poly.entity_id
_entity_poly.type
_entity_poly.pdbx_seq_one_letter_code
_entity_poly.pdbx_strand_id
1 'polypeptide(L)'
;MSKETKFPSEGELKDVRERLSQGPASKVLPKNASPVDKTKYAICQEIVIYKNKKKLTQRQLAEKIGENESLISKVVHYNIEEFTIDRLMKFLNVIYPNAEIKINVAS
;
A
#
# COMPACT_ATOMS: atom_id res chain seq x y z
N MET A 1 -7.58 10.63 -29.37
CA MET A 1 -6.16 10.97 -29.57
C MET A 1 -5.34 10.21 -28.54
N SER A 2 -4.69 9.13 -28.97
CA SER A 2 -3.73 8.39 -28.16
C SER A 2 -2.53 9.30 -27.87
N LYS A 3 -2.32 9.66 -26.60
CA LYS A 3 -1.05 10.28 -26.20
C LYS A 3 0.05 9.26 -26.43
N GLU A 4 0.93 9.50 -27.40
CA GLU A 4 2.19 8.78 -27.51
C GLU A 4 2.98 9.04 -26.22
N THR A 5 3.06 8.03 -25.34
CA THR A 5 3.93 8.09 -24.17
C THR A 5 5.35 7.80 -24.64
N LYS A 6 6.15 8.86 -24.81
CA LYS A 6 7.59 8.72 -25.06
C LYS A 6 8.23 8.02 -23.87
N PHE A 7 9.02 6.98 -24.13
CA PHE A 7 9.79 6.31 -23.08
C PHE A 7 10.77 7.31 -22.45
N PRO A 8 10.95 7.34 -21.11
CA PRO A 8 11.86 8.28 -20.46
C PRO A 8 13.30 8.13 -20.95
N SER A 9 14.05 9.22 -20.94
CA SER A 9 15.49 9.20 -21.24
C SER A 9 16.31 8.53 -20.14
N GLU A 10 17.52 8.07 -20.47
CA GLU A 10 18.45 7.50 -19.49
C GLU A 10 18.77 8.46 -18.33
N GLY A 11 18.84 9.77 -18.60
CA GLY A 11 19.02 10.79 -17.56
C GLY A 11 17.85 10.83 -16.58
N GLU A 12 16.61 10.88 -17.09
CA GLU A 12 15.40 10.85 -16.26
C GLU A 12 15.29 9.56 -15.43
N LEU A 13 15.66 8.42 -16.01
CA LEU A 13 15.69 7.14 -15.30
C LEU A 13 16.73 7.14 -14.18
N LYS A 14 17.91 7.72 -14.42
CA LYS A 14 18.97 7.86 -13.41
C LYS A 14 18.50 8.74 -12.25
N ASP A 15 17.94 9.91 -12.52
CA ASP A 15 17.47 10.85 -11.49
C ASP A 15 16.36 10.21 -10.63
N VAL A 16 15.43 9.48 -11.26
CA VAL A 16 14.39 8.74 -10.55
C VAL A 16 14.99 7.65 -9.67
N ARG A 17 15.96 6.87 -10.18
CA ARG A 17 16.63 5.82 -9.39
C ARG A 17 17.40 6.40 -8.20
N GLU A 18 18.12 7.49 -8.38
CA GLU A 18 18.84 8.17 -7.30
C GLU A 18 17.89 8.72 -6.24
N ARG A 19 16.77 9.31 -6.65
CA ARG A 19 15.74 9.76 -5.71
C ARG A 19 15.11 8.59 -4.94
N LEU A 20 14.84 7.47 -5.61
CA LEU A 20 14.20 6.30 -5.00
C LEU A 20 15.15 5.50 -4.11
N SER A 21 16.47 5.54 -4.33
CA SER A 21 17.45 4.82 -3.52
C SER A 21 17.59 5.36 -2.09
N GLN A 22 17.17 6.60 -1.86
CA GLN A 22 17.24 7.27 -0.55
C GLN A 22 16.00 7.03 0.34
N GLY A 23 14.92 6.49 -0.22
CA GLY A 23 13.65 6.30 0.49
C GLY A 23 13.47 4.88 1.03
N PRO A 24 12.64 4.69 2.07
CA PRO A 24 12.22 3.35 2.50
C PRO A 24 11.50 2.64 1.34
N ALA A 25 12.04 1.48 0.95
CA ALA A 25 11.44 0.66 -0.08
C ALA A 25 10.16 -0.02 0.42
N SER A 26 9.14 -0.10 -0.44
CA SER A 26 7.99 -0.95 -0.20
C SER A 26 8.41 -2.43 -0.32
N LYS A 27 8.01 -3.25 0.65
CA LYS A 27 8.23 -4.70 0.56
C LYS A 27 7.35 -5.31 -0.52
N VAL A 28 7.93 -6.22 -1.30
CA VAL A 28 7.21 -6.98 -2.32
C VAL A 28 6.81 -8.35 -1.78
N LEU A 29 5.68 -8.87 -2.24
CA LEU A 29 5.30 -10.25 -1.94
C LEU A 29 6.25 -11.23 -2.63
N PRO A 30 6.73 -12.28 -1.95
CA PRO A 30 7.43 -13.37 -2.61
C PRO A 30 6.46 -14.16 -3.52
N LYS A 31 6.99 -14.80 -4.57
CA LYS A 31 6.18 -15.53 -5.57
C LYS A 31 5.31 -16.64 -4.94
N ASN A 32 5.80 -17.25 -3.87
CA ASN A 32 5.14 -18.32 -3.12
C ASN A 32 4.42 -17.83 -1.86
N ALA A 33 4.05 -16.55 -1.78
CA ALA A 33 3.37 -15.99 -0.62
C ALA A 33 2.07 -16.75 -0.27
N SER A 34 1.83 -16.91 1.03
CA SER A 34 0.64 -17.57 1.54
C SER A 34 -0.64 -16.80 1.17
N PRO A 35 -1.82 -17.44 1.13
CA PRO A 35 -3.10 -16.75 0.96
C PRO A 35 -3.34 -15.65 2.01
N VAL A 36 -2.88 -15.87 3.24
CA VAL A 36 -2.96 -14.90 4.34
C VAL A 36 -2.12 -13.66 4.03
N ASP A 37 -0.88 -13.83 3.60
CA ASP A 37 0.00 -12.70 3.25
C ASP A 37 -0.51 -11.93 2.04
N LYS A 38 -1.01 -12.63 1.02
CA LYS A 38 -1.68 -12.00 -0.13
C LYS A 38 -2.87 -11.17 0.31
N THR A 39 -3.66 -11.65 1.26
CA THR A 39 -4.82 -10.92 1.80
C THR A 39 -4.39 -9.67 2.56
N LYS A 40 -3.41 -9.78 3.47
CA LYS A 40 -2.87 -8.62 4.20
C LYS A 40 -2.31 -7.57 3.24
N TYR A 41 -1.57 -8.02 2.22
CA TYR A 41 -0.99 -7.14 1.21
C TYR A 41 -2.06 -6.41 0.41
N ALA A 42 -3.12 -7.11 -0.02
CA ALA A 42 -4.24 -6.50 -0.73
C ALA A 42 -4.94 -5.43 0.12
N ILE A 43 -5.11 -5.65 1.43
CA ILE A 43 -5.68 -4.64 2.31
C ILE A 43 -4.76 -3.41 2.42
N CYS A 44 -3.44 -3.61 2.61
CA CYS A 44 -2.48 -2.50 2.60
C CYS A 44 -2.53 -1.72 1.27
N GLN A 45 -2.65 -2.42 0.14
CA GLN A 45 -2.75 -1.83 -1.19
C GLN A 45 -3.98 -0.90 -1.29
N GLU A 46 -5.15 -1.32 -0.81
CA GLU A 46 -6.35 -0.47 -0.82
C GLU A 46 -6.18 0.79 0.04
N ILE A 47 -5.50 0.69 1.19
CA ILE A 47 -5.15 1.84 2.04
C ILE A 47 -4.20 2.80 1.29
N VAL A 48 -3.19 2.28 0.60
CA VAL A 48 -2.24 3.08 -0.19
C VAL A 48 -2.94 3.75 -1.39
N ILE A 49 -3.82 3.03 -2.08
CA ILE A 49 -4.63 3.58 -3.17
C ILE A 49 -5.49 4.74 -2.65
N TYR A 50 -6.15 4.57 -1.50
CA TYR A 50 -6.93 5.64 -0.88
C TYR A 50 -6.07 6.87 -0.58
N LYS A 51 -4.93 6.67 0.09
CA LYS A 51 -3.96 7.73 0.40
C LYS A 51 -3.59 8.53 -0.86
N ASN A 52 -3.23 7.83 -1.93
CA ASN A 52 -2.77 8.45 -3.16
C ASN A 52 -3.92 9.16 -3.92
N LYS A 53 -5.10 8.55 -4.01
CA LYS A 53 -6.30 9.17 -4.61
C LYS A 53 -6.72 10.45 -3.89
N LYS A 54 -6.60 10.47 -2.56
CA LYS A 54 -6.92 11.62 -1.71
C LYS A 54 -5.74 12.56 -1.47
N LYS A 55 -4.56 12.26 -2.02
CA LYS A 55 -3.30 13.02 -1.85
C LYS A 55 -2.94 13.29 -0.38
N LEU A 56 -3.19 12.32 0.49
CA LEU A 56 -2.91 12.44 1.92
C LEU A 56 -1.43 12.19 2.21
N THR A 57 -0.89 12.93 3.17
CA THR A 57 0.38 12.56 3.82
C THR A 57 0.17 11.35 4.75
N GLN A 58 1.26 10.71 5.19
CA GLN A 58 1.15 9.60 6.15
C GLN A 58 0.58 10.07 7.49
N ARG A 59 1.04 11.22 8.00
CA ARG A 59 0.42 11.89 9.16
C ARG A 59 -1.09 12.10 9.04
N GLN A 60 -1.57 12.66 7.94
CA GLN A 60 -3.02 12.89 7.73
C GLN A 60 -3.80 11.57 7.66
N LEU A 61 -3.22 10.55 7.03
CA LEU A 61 -3.83 9.22 7.01
C LEU A 61 -3.90 8.60 8.41
N ALA A 62 -2.86 8.78 9.22
CA ALA A 62 -2.79 8.32 10.60
C ALA A 62 -3.84 9.00 11.48
N GLU A 63 -3.95 10.32 11.40
CA GLU A 63 -5.01 11.10 12.06
C GLU A 63 -6.40 10.61 11.66
N LYS A 64 -6.62 10.32 10.37
CA LYS A 64 -7.90 9.82 9.90
C LYS A 64 -8.22 8.42 10.42
N ILE A 65 -7.24 7.52 10.47
CA ILE A 65 -7.40 6.15 10.96
C ILE A 65 -7.49 6.11 12.50
N GLY A 66 -6.98 7.14 13.18
CA GLY A 66 -6.88 7.18 14.65
C GLY A 66 -5.67 6.42 15.19
N GLU A 67 -4.58 6.37 14.42
CA GLU A 67 -3.34 5.65 14.75
C GLU A 67 -2.12 6.58 14.64
N ASN A 68 -0.95 6.12 15.05
CA ASN A 68 0.28 6.90 14.93
C ASN A 68 0.92 6.78 13.53
N GLU A 69 1.71 7.79 13.15
CA GLU A 69 2.33 7.87 11.82
C GLU A 69 3.33 6.73 11.56
N SER A 70 4.06 6.28 12.58
CA SER A 70 5.00 5.14 12.45
C SER A 70 4.28 3.86 12.06
N LEU A 71 3.12 3.60 12.65
CA LEU A 71 2.30 2.44 12.34
C LEU A 71 1.69 2.52 10.93
N ILE A 72 1.23 3.69 10.50
CA ILE A 72 0.78 3.90 9.12
C ILE A 72 1.93 3.76 8.12
N SER A 73 3.13 4.23 8.45
CA SER A 73 4.31 4.03 7.62
C SER A 73 4.55 2.54 7.37
N LYS A 74 4.40 1.68 8.39
CA LYS A 74 4.53 0.24 8.21
C LYS A 74 3.51 -0.34 7.24
N VAL A 75 2.26 0.13 7.29
CA VAL A 75 1.20 -0.26 6.34
C VAL A 75 1.53 0.21 4.92
N VAL A 76 1.92 1.47 4.75
CA VAL A 76 2.24 2.08 3.45
C VAL A 76 3.45 1.41 2.78
N HIS A 77 4.41 0.91 3.57
CA HIS A 77 5.58 0.19 3.07
C HIS A 77 5.40 -1.35 3.06
N TYR A 78 4.18 -1.85 3.26
CA TYR A 78 3.84 -3.28 3.20
C TYR A 78 4.60 -4.18 4.18
N ASN A 79 4.84 -3.73 5.41
CA ASN A 79 5.36 -4.56 6.51
C ASN A 79 4.27 -5.48 7.07
N ILE A 80 3.72 -6.35 6.23
CA ILE A 80 2.51 -7.15 6.50
C ILE A 80 2.70 -8.19 7.61
N GLU A 81 3.94 -8.59 7.90
CA GLU A 81 4.30 -9.48 9.01
C GLU A 81 4.01 -8.86 10.39
N GLU A 82 3.89 -7.54 10.49
CA GLU A 82 3.56 -6.85 11.75
C GLU A 82 2.04 -6.76 12.02
N PHE A 83 1.21 -7.22 11.11
CA PHE A 83 -0.24 -7.05 11.21
C PHE A 83 -1.00 -8.35 11.03
N THR A 84 -2.11 -8.46 11.76
CA THR A 84 -3.15 -9.43 11.50
C THR A 84 -4.15 -8.88 10.46
N ILE A 85 -4.89 -9.77 9.79
CA ILE A 85 -5.96 -9.36 8.87
C ILE A 85 -7.00 -8.51 9.58
N ASP A 86 -7.44 -8.90 10.78
CA ASP A 86 -8.40 -8.14 11.60
C ASP A 86 -7.93 -6.69 11.83
N ARG A 87 -6.65 -6.51 12.22
CA ARG A 87 -6.10 -5.18 12.47
C ARG A 87 -6.09 -4.32 11.22
N LEU A 88 -5.70 -4.87 10.09
CA LEU A 88 -5.72 -4.15 8.81
C LEU A 88 -7.15 -3.82 8.36
N MET A 89 -8.10 -4.73 8.57
CA MET A 89 -9.51 -4.49 8.27
C MET A 89 -10.11 -3.37 9.14
N LYS A 90 -9.73 -3.28 10.42
CA LYS A 90 -10.14 -2.15 11.27
C LYS A 90 -9.68 -0.82 10.67
N PHE A 91 -8.46 -0.74 10.17
CA PHE A 91 -7.95 0.46 9.50
C PHE A 91 -8.67 0.76 8.20
N LEU A 92 -8.89 -0.28 7.38
CA LEU A 92 -9.61 -0.16 6.11
C LEU A 92 -11.04 0.33 6.34
N ASN A 93 -11.72 -0.15 7.37
CA ASN A 93 -13.11 0.20 7.66
C ASN A 93 -13.28 1.67 8.12
N VAL A 94 -12.23 2.31 8.64
CA VAL A 94 -12.28 3.74 8.95
C VAL A 94 -12.30 4.61 7.68
N ILE A 95 -11.73 4.12 6.58
CA ILE A 95 -11.70 4.83 5.28
C ILE A 95 -12.76 4.34 4.29
N TYR A 96 -13.17 3.07 4.41
CA TYR A 96 -14.23 2.43 3.64
C TYR A 96 -15.16 1.67 4.59
N PRO A 97 -16.19 2.33 5.15
CA PRO A 97 -17.05 1.75 6.20
C PRO A 97 -17.73 0.42 5.87
N ASN A 98 -17.91 0.13 4.58
CA ASN A 98 -18.58 -1.07 4.10
C ASN A 98 -17.60 -2.07 3.46
N ALA A 99 -16.30 -1.94 3.70
CA ALA A 99 -15.34 -2.89 3.17
C ALA A 99 -15.51 -4.26 3.83
N GLU A 100 -15.53 -5.30 3.01
CA GLU A 100 -15.73 -6.69 3.42
C GLU A 100 -14.68 -7.59 2.75
N ILE A 101 -14.37 -8.71 3.40
CA ILE A 101 -13.52 -9.76 2.82
C ILE A 101 -14.42 -10.82 2.20
N LYS A 102 -14.18 -11.11 0.92
CA LYS A 102 -14.81 -12.25 0.23
C LYS A 102 -13.89 -13.46 0.29
N ILE A 103 -14.41 -14.57 0.79
CA ILE A 103 -13.68 -15.83 0.91
C ILE A 103 -14.04 -16.71 -0.29
N ASN A 104 -13.03 -17.07 -1.07
CA ASN A 104 -13.16 -18.07 -2.13
C ASN A 104 -12.46 -19.35 -1.67
N VAL A 105 -13.14 -20.48 -1.76
CA VAL A 105 -12.55 -21.79 -1.50
C VAL A 105 -12.07 -22.34 -2.84
N ALA A 106 -10.79 -22.68 -2.94
CA ALA A 106 -10.28 -23.36 -4.12
C ALA A 106 -10.89 -24.77 -4.17
N SER A 107 -11.73 -24.99 -5.17
CA SER A 107 -12.27 -26.29 -5.58
C SER A 107 -11.31 -27.01 -6.51
#